data_AF-A0A3M1QCE4-F1
#
_entry.id   AF-A0A3M1QCE4-F1
#
_cell.length_a   1.000
_cell.length_b   1.000
_cell.length_c   1.000
_cell.angle_alpha   90.00
_cell.angle_beta   90.00
_cell.angle_gamma   90.00
#
_symmetry.space_group_name_H-M   'P 1'
#
loop_
_entity.id
_entity.type
_entity.pdbx_description
1 polymer ?
#
loop_
_entity_poly.entity_id
_entity_poly.type
_entity_poly.pdbx_seq_one_letter_code
_entity_poly.pdbx_strand_id
1 'polypeptide(L)'
;MRAKIYGFDFPQVVEYLQKENEDVKKFESIGRLRLIPGHLPWSLDNWISKTQPSIDIALVDARHEYPDVWMSLNSLWPCLSPHGYVLCHDYSDAWPGVQHAIDDFAKRSDVMALSFSPASSLVALRKRPSVRTLRSVIHHRYRTTLEWKWTRSRIGRWWFNRQRT
;
A
#
# COMPACT_ATOMS: atom_id res chain seq x y z
N MET A 1 11.73 0.82 16.52
CA MET A 1 11.77 -0.48 15.78
C MET A 1 12.75 -0.30 14.61
N ARG A 2 13.68 -1.22 14.35
CA ARG A 2 14.61 -1.10 13.21
C ARG A 2 13.98 -1.74 11.97
N ALA A 3 14.13 -1.10 10.81
CA ALA A 3 13.62 -1.64 9.55
C ALA A 3 14.26 -2.99 9.21
N LYS A 4 13.43 -3.93 8.72
CA LYS A 4 13.84 -5.21 8.13
C LYS A 4 13.70 -5.14 6.61
N ILE A 5 14.68 -5.70 5.91
CA ILE A 5 14.76 -5.67 4.45
C ILE A 5 14.70 -7.11 3.95
N TYR A 6 13.88 -7.33 2.92
CA TYR A 6 13.79 -8.60 2.19
C TYR A 6 14.15 -8.32 0.74
N GLY A 7 15.14 -9.04 0.21
CA GLY A 7 15.55 -8.95 -1.19
C GLY A 7 15.19 -10.23 -1.94
N PHE A 8 14.83 -10.12 -3.21
CA PHE A 8 14.43 -11.24 -4.06
C PHE A 8 15.21 -11.18 -5.36
N ASP A 9 15.88 -12.27 -5.71
CA ASP A 9 16.62 -12.36 -6.96
C ASP A 9 16.83 -13.83 -7.35
N PHE A 10 17.40 -14.08 -8.53
CA PHE A 10 17.76 -15.42 -8.96
C PHE A 10 18.72 -16.08 -7.95
N PRO A 11 18.63 -17.41 -7.78
CA PRO A 11 19.47 -18.13 -6.82
C PRO A 11 20.97 -17.83 -6.94
N GLN A 12 21.49 -17.78 -8.17
CA GLN A 12 22.90 -17.49 -8.42
C GLN A 12 23.30 -16.05 -8.06
N VAL A 13 22.38 -15.08 -8.16
CA VAL A 13 22.66 -13.69 -7.77
C VAL A 13 22.67 -13.58 -6.24
N VAL A 14 21.69 -14.20 -5.57
CA VAL A 14 21.66 -14.26 -4.11
C VAL A 14 22.91 -14.93 -3.56
N GLU A 15 23.29 -16.10 -4.10
CA GLU A 15 24.50 -16.81 -3.69
C GLU A 15 25.76 -15.96 -3.88
N TYR A 16 25.89 -15.32 -5.04
CA TYR A 16 27.00 -14.42 -5.33
C TYR A 16 27.05 -13.25 -4.33
N LEU A 17 25.92 -12.58 -4.07
CA LEU A 17 25.84 -11.46 -3.14
C LEU A 17 26.21 -11.88 -1.70
N GLN A 18 25.71 -13.02 -1.25
CA GLN A 18 26.04 -13.55 0.08
C GLN A 18 27.52 -13.93 0.20
N LYS A 19 28.14 -14.36 -0.90
CA LYS A 19 29.56 -14.75 -0.92
C LYS A 19 30.51 -13.56 -1.03
N GLU A 20 30.19 -12.57 -1.85
CA GLU A 20 31.13 -11.53 -2.26
C GLU A 20 30.83 -10.15 -1.64
N ASN A 21 29.63 -9.89 -1.15
CA ASN A 21 29.24 -8.57 -0.63
C ASN A 21 29.28 -8.52 0.92
N GLU A 22 30.27 -7.82 1.47
CA GLU A 22 30.47 -7.68 2.93
C GLU A 22 29.30 -6.98 3.65
N ASP A 23 28.63 -6.01 2.99
CA ASP A 23 27.47 -5.35 3.58
C ASP A 23 26.27 -6.30 3.66
N VAL A 24 26.05 -7.14 2.64
CA VAL A 24 25.02 -8.19 2.67
C VAL A 24 25.27 -9.13 3.84
N LYS A 25 26.47 -9.69 3.96
CA LYS A 25 26.85 -10.58 5.08
C LYS A 25 26.61 -9.91 6.43
N LYS A 26 27.07 -8.67 6.57
CA LYS A 26 26.92 -7.88 7.79
C LYS A 26 25.44 -7.69 8.13
N PHE A 27 24.59 -7.26 7.20
CA PHE A 27 23.18 -7.01 7.47
C PHE A 27 22.37 -8.29 7.70
N GLU A 28 22.71 -9.40 7.05
CA GLU A 28 22.10 -10.71 7.35
C GLU A 28 22.51 -11.22 8.73
N SER A 29 23.78 -11.09 9.13
CA SER A 29 24.26 -11.54 10.45
C SER A 29 23.55 -10.88 11.64
N ILE A 30 23.09 -9.64 11.46
CA ILE A 30 22.32 -8.88 12.46
C ILE A 30 20.80 -8.93 12.23
N GLY A 31 20.33 -9.79 11.31
CA GLY A 31 18.91 -10.00 11.03
C GLY A 31 18.17 -8.78 10.46
N ARG A 32 18.89 -7.87 9.80
CA ARG A 32 18.32 -6.67 9.15
C ARG A 32 18.03 -6.88 7.67
N LEU A 33 18.73 -7.80 7.03
CA LEU A 33 18.52 -8.23 5.65
C LEU A 33 18.20 -9.73 5.63
N ARG A 34 17.36 -10.13 4.69
CA ARG A 34 17.22 -11.52 4.26
C ARG A 34 17.06 -11.56 2.75
N LEU A 35 17.99 -12.21 2.06
CA LEU A 35 17.83 -12.51 0.64
C LEU A 35 17.04 -13.81 0.46
N ILE A 36 16.10 -13.80 -0.48
CA ILE A 36 15.19 -14.91 -0.78
C ILE A 36 15.45 -15.30 -2.25
N PRO A 37 16.13 -16.44 -2.49
CA PRO A 37 16.43 -16.88 -3.84
C PRO A 37 15.17 -17.40 -4.55
N GLY A 38 15.03 -17.07 -5.82
CA GLY A 38 14.05 -17.67 -6.73
C GLY A 38 13.50 -16.68 -7.76
N HIS A 39 12.86 -17.22 -8.80
CA HIS A 39 12.28 -16.42 -9.87
C HIS A 39 11.09 -15.59 -9.39
N LEU A 40 11.04 -14.33 -9.79
CA LEU A 40 9.84 -13.51 -9.62
C LEU A 40 8.76 -13.91 -10.64
N PRO A 41 7.47 -13.79 -10.29
CA PRO A 41 6.97 -13.39 -8.97
C PRO A 41 6.92 -14.56 -7.97
N TRP A 42 7.27 -15.79 -8.35
CA TRP A 42 7.04 -16.98 -7.53
C TRP A 42 7.70 -16.95 -6.15
N SER A 43 8.97 -16.50 -6.06
CA SER A 43 9.67 -16.37 -4.79
C SER A 43 9.01 -15.34 -3.86
N LEU A 44 8.52 -14.24 -4.43
CA LEU A 44 7.78 -13.20 -3.74
C LEU A 44 6.42 -13.72 -3.23
N ASP A 45 5.63 -14.35 -4.09
CA ASP A 45 4.30 -14.89 -3.74
C ASP A 45 4.39 -15.97 -2.66
N ASN A 46 5.38 -16.85 -2.75
CA ASN A 46 5.66 -17.86 -1.74
C ASN A 46 6.05 -17.24 -0.39
N TRP A 47 6.79 -16.13 -0.39
CA TRP A 47 7.11 -15.40 0.84
C TRP A 47 5.88 -14.68 1.41
N ILE A 48 5.10 -13.99 0.57
CA ILE A 48 3.88 -13.28 0.96
C ILE A 48 2.89 -14.23 1.60
N SER A 49 2.61 -15.37 0.97
CA SER A 49 1.65 -16.36 1.48
C SER A 49 2.05 -16.93 2.85
N LYS A 50 3.35 -17.09 3.10
CA LYS A 50 3.87 -17.61 4.38
C LYS A 50 3.94 -16.58 5.49
N THR A 51 4.18 -15.31 5.15
CA THR A 51 4.52 -14.28 6.13
C THR A 51 3.44 -13.23 6.34
N GLN A 52 2.51 -13.09 5.39
CA GLN A 52 1.44 -12.10 5.37
C GLN A 52 1.96 -10.70 5.78
N PRO A 53 2.96 -10.17 5.05
CA PRO A 53 3.71 -9.02 5.49
C PRO A 53 2.88 -7.74 5.41
N SER A 54 3.21 -6.77 6.27
CA SER A 54 2.82 -5.37 6.07
C SER A 54 4.04 -4.59 5.57
N ILE A 55 3.96 -4.10 4.34
CA ILE A 55 5.10 -3.51 3.62
C ILE A 55 4.98 -1.98 3.64
N ASP A 56 5.94 -1.30 4.23
CA ASP A 56 6.01 0.17 4.21
C ASP A 56 6.64 0.72 2.94
N ILE A 57 7.67 0.03 2.42
CA ILE A 57 8.35 0.42 1.18
C ILE A 57 8.67 -0.86 0.41
N ALA A 58 8.30 -0.89 -0.87
CA ALA A 58 8.81 -1.85 -1.84
C ALA A 58 9.55 -1.10 -2.95
N LEU A 59 10.61 -1.70 -3.48
CA LEU A 59 11.28 -1.26 -4.70
C LEU A 59 11.12 -2.36 -5.74
N VAL A 60 10.56 -2.01 -6.89
CA VAL A 60 10.38 -2.89 -8.04
C VAL A 60 11.38 -2.46 -9.11
N ASP A 61 12.33 -3.33 -9.37
CA ASP A 61 13.36 -3.22 -10.40
C ASP A 61 13.38 -4.55 -11.18
N ALA A 62 12.30 -4.78 -11.93
CA ALA A 62 12.04 -6.04 -12.61
C ALA A 62 12.73 -6.10 -13.98
N ARG A 63 12.67 -7.26 -14.64
CA ARG A 63 12.98 -7.33 -16.07
C ARG A 63 12.03 -6.37 -16.78
N HIS A 64 12.56 -5.44 -17.59
CA HIS A 64 11.87 -4.27 -18.14
C HIS A 64 10.72 -4.58 -19.13
N GLU A 65 10.10 -5.73 -18.98
CA GLU A 65 8.94 -6.22 -19.70
C GLU A 65 7.67 -5.98 -18.88
N TYR A 66 6.59 -5.67 -19.61
CA TYR A 66 5.28 -5.44 -19.02
C TYR A 66 4.80 -6.52 -18.02
N PRO A 67 4.81 -7.83 -18.36
CA PRO A 67 4.24 -8.85 -17.48
C PRO A 67 5.00 -8.96 -16.15
N ASP A 68 6.33 -8.82 -16.15
CA ASP A 68 7.14 -8.96 -14.94
C ASP A 68 6.87 -7.83 -13.94
N VAL A 69 6.77 -6.59 -14.44
CA VAL A 69 6.41 -5.42 -13.62
C VAL A 69 4.99 -5.56 -13.11
N TRP A 70 4.04 -5.89 -13.99
CA TRP A 70 2.62 -6.03 -13.64
C TRP A 70 2.42 -7.07 -12.53
N MET A 71 3.01 -8.26 -12.68
CA MET A 71 2.89 -9.34 -11.70
C MET A 71 3.47 -8.93 -10.35
N SER A 72 4.65 -8.31 -10.34
CA SER A 72 5.29 -7.81 -9.11
C SER A 72 4.41 -6.79 -8.39
N LEU A 73 3.84 -5.82 -9.13
CA LEU A 73 2.91 -4.83 -8.58
C LEU A 73 1.66 -5.50 -8.00
N ASN A 74 1.07 -6.44 -8.72
CA ASN A 74 -0.15 -7.13 -8.30
C ASN A 74 0.06 -7.97 -7.02
N SER A 75 1.24 -8.57 -6.85
CA SER A 75 1.59 -9.31 -5.63
C SER A 75 1.87 -8.40 -4.44
N LEU A 76 2.59 -7.29 -4.66
CA LEU A 76 2.97 -6.37 -3.58
C LEU A 76 1.80 -5.51 -3.08
N TRP A 77 0.92 -5.10 -3.98
CA TRP A 77 -0.09 -4.08 -3.68
C TRP A 77 -1.06 -4.43 -2.53
N PRO A 78 -1.56 -5.67 -2.41
CA PRO A 78 -2.38 -6.06 -1.26
C PRO A 78 -1.63 -6.00 0.08
N CYS A 79 -0.30 -6.16 0.07
CA CYS A 79 0.54 -6.23 1.26
C CYS A 79 1.01 -4.85 1.76
N LEU A 80 0.80 -3.80 0.97
CA LEU A 80 1.19 -2.43 1.30
C LEU A 80 0.47 -1.92 2.56
N SER A 81 1.25 -1.36 3.50
CA SER A 81 0.70 -0.65 4.66
C SER A 81 -0.12 0.58 4.20
N PRO A 82 -1.03 1.13 5.03
CA PRO A 82 -1.87 2.26 4.63
C PRO A 82 -1.11 3.50 4.13
N HIS A 83 0.14 3.67 4.57
CA HIS A 83 1.02 4.78 4.20
C HIS A 83 2.22 4.35 3.38
N GLY A 84 2.26 3.10 2.95
CA GLY A 84 3.41 2.57 2.25
C GLY A 84 3.49 3.03 0.80
N TYR A 85 4.66 2.83 0.22
CA TYR A 85 4.98 3.15 -1.16
C TYR A 85 5.52 1.93 -1.90
N VAL A 86 5.18 1.82 -3.18
CA VAL A 86 5.94 0.99 -4.13
C VAL A 86 6.69 1.95 -5.05
N LEU A 87 8.01 1.88 -5.02
CA LEU A 87 8.90 2.63 -5.91
C LEU A 87 9.18 1.74 -7.12
N CYS A 88 8.99 2.25 -8.32
CA CYS A 88 9.29 1.52 -9.55
C CYS A 88 10.41 2.24 -10.29
N HIS A 89 11.47 1.50 -10.57
CA HIS A 89 12.58 1.99 -11.38
C HIS A 89 12.22 1.97 -12.87
N ASP A 90 13.04 2.61 -13.70
CA ASP A 90 12.92 2.59 -15.17
C ASP A 90 11.61 3.11 -15.77
N TYR A 91 10.86 3.94 -15.05
CA TYR A 91 9.70 4.66 -15.58
C TYR A 91 10.12 5.78 -16.55
N SER A 92 10.36 5.41 -17.81
CA SER A 92 10.80 6.32 -18.87
C SER A 92 10.47 5.76 -20.25
N ASP A 93 10.57 6.61 -21.28
CA ASP A 93 10.34 6.21 -22.68
C ASP A 93 11.37 5.18 -23.19
N ALA A 94 12.51 5.03 -22.51
CA ALA A 94 13.50 4.00 -22.81
C ALA A 94 12.99 2.58 -22.48
N TRP A 95 12.02 2.46 -21.56
CA TRP A 95 11.45 1.19 -21.10
C TRP A 95 9.93 1.22 -21.18
N PRO A 96 9.37 1.20 -22.41
CA PRO A 96 7.92 1.37 -22.61
C PRO A 96 7.10 0.25 -21.97
N GLY A 97 7.66 -0.96 -21.82
CA GLY A 97 7.01 -2.05 -21.09
C GLY A 97 6.78 -1.75 -19.61
N VAL A 98 7.79 -1.15 -18.96
CA VAL A 98 7.74 -0.71 -17.56
C VAL A 98 6.74 0.42 -17.38
N GLN A 99 6.85 1.47 -18.19
CA GLN A 99 5.96 2.62 -18.16
C GLN A 99 4.50 2.20 -18.37
N HIS A 100 4.24 1.36 -19.38
CA HIS A 100 2.90 0.86 -19.66
C HIS A 100 2.34 0.01 -18.51
N ALA A 101 3.12 -0.87 -17.89
CA ALA A 101 2.68 -1.69 -16.76
C ALA A 101 2.28 -0.83 -15.56
N ILE A 102 3.09 0.19 -15.24
CA ILE A 102 2.83 1.11 -14.14
C ILE A 102 1.60 1.96 -14.40
N ASP A 103 1.45 2.51 -15.61
CA ASP A 103 0.32 3.33 -15.99
C ASP A 103 -0.99 2.56 -15.98
N ASP A 104 -1.00 1.36 -16.57
CA ASP A 104 -2.18 0.49 -16.54
C ASP A 104 -2.52 0.09 -15.10
N PHE A 105 -1.50 -0.23 -14.28
CA PHE A 105 -1.73 -0.63 -12.90
C PHE A 105 -2.34 0.52 -12.09
N ALA A 106 -1.81 1.74 -12.27
CA ALA A 106 -2.30 2.91 -11.57
C ALA A 106 -3.75 3.25 -11.94
N LYS A 107 -4.12 3.08 -13.21
CA LYS A 107 -5.50 3.26 -13.70
C LYS A 107 -6.47 2.25 -13.09
N ARG A 108 -6.08 0.98 -12.96
CA ARG A 108 -6.97 -0.09 -12.47
C ARG A 108 -7.11 -0.14 -10.94
N SER A 109 -6.08 0.28 -10.21
CA SER A 109 -6.01 0.08 -8.75
C SER A 109 -6.30 1.34 -7.92
N ASP A 110 -6.92 2.37 -8.52
CA ASP A 110 -7.17 3.70 -7.93
C ASP A 110 -5.95 4.27 -7.18
N VAL A 111 -4.81 4.21 -7.84
CA VAL A 111 -3.51 4.58 -7.27
C VAL A 111 -3.21 6.04 -7.52
N MET A 112 -2.39 6.63 -6.64
CA MET A 112 -1.71 7.88 -6.93
C MET A 112 -0.27 7.59 -7.33
N ALA A 113 0.08 7.91 -8.58
CA ALA A 113 1.46 7.92 -9.07
C ALA A 113 2.08 9.30 -8.78
N LEU A 114 3.26 9.30 -8.17
CA LEU A 114 4.03 10.46 -7.81
C LEU A 114 5.36 10.40 -8.55
N SER A 115 5.56 11.30 -9.50
CA SER A 115 6.87 11.50 -10.11
C SER A 115 7.74 12.39 -9.22
N PHE A 116 9.01 12.02 -9.02
CA PHE A 116 9.96 12.82 -8.26
C PHE A 116 10.53 13.99 -9.08
N SER A 117 10.57 13.85 -10.41
CA SER A 117 11.04 14.86 -11.37
C SER A 117 10.70 14.40 -12.80
N PRO A 118 10.46 15.32 -13.76
CA PRO A 118 10.26 14.97 -15.17
C PRO A 118 11.42 14.16 -15.79
N ALA A 119 12.62 14.28 -15.24
CA ALA A 119 13.82 13.57 -15.72
C ALA A 119 14.15 12.29 -14.91
N SER A 120 13.35 11.95 -13.90
CA SER A 120 13.62 10.77 -13.06
C SER A 120 13.03 9.51 -13.69
N SER A 121 13.82 8.44 -13.75
CA SER A 121 13.34 7.09 -14.05
C SER A 121 12.59 6.44 -12.87
N LEU A 122 12.49 7.12 -11.72
CA LEU A 122 11.83 6.59 -10.54
C LEU A 122 10.43 7.19 -10.39
N VAL A 123 9.43 6.33 -10.20
CA VAL A 123 8.07 6.74 -9.86
C VAL A 123 7.61 6.05 -8.57
N ALA A 124 6.89 6.77 -7.73
CA ALA A 124 6.32 6.23 -6.50
C ALA A 124 4.81 6.02 -6.66
N LEU A 125 4.35 4.82 -6.32
CA LEU A 125 2.94 4.45 -6.24
C LEU A 125 2.52 4.39 -4.77
N ARG A 126 1.38 4.99 -4.44
CA ARG A 126 0.77 4.84 -3.10
C ARG A 126 -0.74 4.84 -3.14
N LYS A 127 -1.34 4.23 -2.11
CA LYS A 127 -2.79 4.27 -1.90
C LYS A 127 -3.23 5.74 -1.81
N ARG A 128 -4.32 6.10 -2.49
CA ARG A 128 -4.94 7.40 -2.29
C ARG A 128 -5.36 7.50 -0.83
N PRO A 129 -4.98 8.55 -0.10
CA PRO A 129 -5.49 8.74 1.25
C PRO A 129 -7.01 8.77 1.13
N SER A 130 -7.69 7.87 1.84
CA SER A 130 -9.14 7.83 1.82
C SER A 130 -9.64 9.19 2.30
N VAL A 131 -10.12 10.01 1.37
CA VAL A 131 -10.83 11.22 1.76
C VAL A 131 -12.10 10.68 2.39
N ARG A 132 -12.15 10.61 3.74
CA ARG A 132 -13.43 10.49 4.44
C ARG A 132 -14.24 11.66 3.90
N THR A 133 -15.13 11.37 2.98
CA THR A 133 -15.96 12.40 2.36
C THR A 133 -16.67 13.07 3.53
N LEU A 134 -16.57 14.39 3.64
CA LEU A 134 -17.27 15.18 4.68
C LEU A 134 -18.75 14.76 4.84
N ARG A 135 -19.37 14.21 3.78
CA ARG A 135 -20.69 13.57 3.80
C ARG A 135 -20.87 12.47 4.85
N SER A 136 -19.89 11.60 5.12
CA SER A 136 -20.03 10.54 6.13
C SER A 136 -19.98 11.08 7.57
N VAL A 137 -19.16 12.12 7.80
CA VAL A 137 -19.08 12.82 9.08
C VAL A 137 -20.33 13.67 9.32
N ILE A 138 -20.85 14.31 8.28
CA ILE A 138 -22.05 15.14 8.35
C ILE A 138 -23.30 14.27 8.56
N HIS A 139 -23.44 13.10 7.91
CA HIS A 139 -24.58 12.22 8.14
C HIS A 139 -24.61 11.61 9.55
N HIS A 140 -23.45 11.36 10.17
CA HIS A 140 -23.42 10.85 11.54
C HIS A 140 -23.78 11.93 12.58
N ARG A 141 -23.48 13.22 12.29
CA ARG A 141 -23.87 14.35 13.15
C ARG A 141 -25.36 14.72 13.05
N TYR A 142 -26.01 14.47 11.92
CA TYR A 142 -27.45 14.75 11.78
C TYR A 142 -28.38 13.66 12.34
N ARG A 143 -27.93 12.40 12.42
CA ARG A 143 -28.74 11.34 13.06
C ARG A 143 -28.82 11.50 14.58
N THR A 144 -27.72 11.89 15.23
CA THR A 144 -27.67 12.11 16.68
C THR A 144 -28.38 13.38 17.13
N THR A 145 -28.49 14.42 16.28
CA THR A 145 -29.27 15.63 16.63
C THR A 145 -30.77 15.51 16.34
N LEU A 146 -31.20 14.65 15.41
CA LEU A 146 -32.62 14.39 15.16
C LEU A 146 -33.24 13.45 16.21
N GLU A 147 -32.50 12.46 16.73
CA GLU A 147 -32.98 11.62 17.85
C GLU A 147 -33.10 12.38 19.18
N TRP A 148 -32.25 13.39 19.42
CA TRP A 148 -32.35 14.27 20.60
C TRP A 148 -33.53 15.26 20.52
N LYS A 149 -33.99 15.63 19.32
CA LYS A 149 -35.17 16.50 19.16
C LYS A 149 -36.50 15.76 19.21
N TRP A 150 -36.53 14.46 18.90
CA TRP A 150 -37.75 13.66 18.95
C TRP A 150 -38.13 13.15 20.36
N THR A 151 -37.16 13.01 21.28
CA THR A 151 -37.40 12.53 22.64
C THR A 151 -37.87 13.62 23.62
N ARG A 152 -37.66 14.91 23.33
CA ARG A 152 -38.16 16.02 24.17
C ARG A 152 -39.57 16.53 23.82
N SER A 153 -40.16 16.11 22.69
CA SER A 153 -41.50 16.57 22.27
C SER A 153 -42.67 15.72 22.81
N ARG A 154 -42.39 14.62 23.54
CA ARG A 154 -43.41 13.73 24.13
C ARG A 154 -43.49 13.71 25.65
N ILE A 155 -42.65 14.47 26.36
CA ILE A 155 -42.69 14.58 27.83
C ILE A 155 -43.39 15.87 28.30
N GLY A 156 -43.65 16.83 27.41
CA GLY A 156 -44.31 18.11 27.72
C GLY A 156 -45.82 18.17 27.49
N ARG A 157 -46.55 17.03 27.51
CA ARG A 157 -48.00 17.01 27.21
C ARG A 157 -48.82 16.07 28.10
N TRP A 158 -48.50 16.04 29.40
CA TRP A 158 -49.28 15.31 30.42
C TRP A 158 -49.51 16.09 31.73
N TRP A 159 -49.23 17.39 31.76
CA TRP A 159 -49.47 18.25 32.93
C TRP A 159 -50.28 19.49 32.57
N PHE A 160 -51.49 19.31 32.05
CA PHE A 160 -52.51 20.37 31.98
C PHE A 160 -53.89 19.75 31.73
N ASN A 161 -54.49 19.15 32.76
CA ASN A 161 -55.94 19.19 33.02
C ASN A 161 -56.31 18.27 34.20
N ARG A 162 -56.29 18.83 35.41
CA ARG A 162 -57.19 18.43 36.50
C ARG A 162 -57.10 19.46 37.62
N GLN A 163 -57.62 20.66 37.36
CA GLN A 163 -58.19 21.54 38.38
C GLN A 163 -59.24 22.45 37.71
N ARG A 164 -60.51 22.17 38.05
CA ARG A 164 -61.77 22.95 37.95
C ARG A 164 -62.89 21.89 37.92
N THR A 165 -63.40 21.55 39.11
CA THR A 165 -64.75 21.94 39.61
C THR A 165 -65.86 21.23 38.87
#